data_AF-A0AA46V0F5-F1
#
_entry.id   AF-A0AA46V0F5-F1
#
_cell.length_a   1.000
_cell.length_b   1.000
_cell.length_c   1.000
_cell.angle_alpha   90.00
_cell.angle_beta   90.00
_cell.angle_gamma   90.00
#
_symmetry.space_group_name_H-M   'P 1'
#
loop_
_entity.id
_entity.type
_entity.pdbx_description
1 polymer ?
#
loop_
_entity_poly.entity_id
_entity_poly.type
_entity_poly.pdbx_seq_one_letter_code
_entity_poly.pdbx_strand_id
1 'polypeptide(L)'
;MQRSPGRTTGALAASAAAAVAASLSRSRPAPAPSGPPPPYEPPPAYSATAPGAPPPYTPGGSGSPSAGEDPPAYRAVAEGGMDPRELTDFQLDELVHRIIGRVTRLVRTELRMDRERIGRLRDPRG
;
A
#
# COMPACT_ATOMS: atom_id res chain seq x y z
N MET A 1 -17.37 32.83 -32.24
CA MET A 1 -17.97 31.82 -31.36
C MET A 1 -17.03 30.61 -31.28
N GLN A 2 -16.01 30.64 -30.42
CA GLN A 2 -15.08 29.51 -30.25
C GLN A 2 -15.60 28.59 -29.12
N ARG A 3 -15.82 27.30 -29.41
CA ARG A 3 -16.24 26.31 -28.41
C ARG A 3 -14.99 25.68 -27.79
N SER A 4 -14.78 25.89 -26.49
CA SER A 4 -13.61 25.37 -25.76
C SER A 4 -13.58 23.83 -25.71
N PRO A 5 -12.45 23.19 -26.06
CA PRO A 5 -12.28 21.73 -26.02
C PRO A 5 -12.23 21.13 -24.60
N GLY A 6 -12.15 21.95 -23.55
CA GLY A 6 -12.07 21.49 -22.16
C GLY A 6 -13.39 20.95 -21.55
N ARG A 7 -14.53 21.12 -22.24
CA ARG A 7 -15.84 20.68 -21.72
C ARG A 7 -16.09 19.18 -21.93
N THR A 8 -15.54 18.60 -22.99
CA THR A 8 -15.77 17.19 -23.33
C THR A 8 -14.94 16.24 -22.48
N THR A 9 -13.70 16.62 -22.16
CA THR A 9 -12.83 15.88 -21.23
C THR A 9 -13.35 15.92 -19.80
N GLY A 10 -13.87 17.08 -19.36
CA GLY A 10 -14.52 17.22 -18.05
C GLY A 10 -15.76 16.33 -17.90
N ALA A 11 -16.60 16.25 -18.93
CA ALA A 11 -17.78 15.38 -18.93
C ALA A 11 -17.41 13.89 -18.88
N LEU A 12 -16.40 13.47 -19.62
CA LEU A 12 -15.87 12.10 -19.59
C LEU A 12 -15.32 11.75 -18.20
N ALA A 13 -14.49 12.63 -17.63
CA ALA A 13 -13.90 12.44 -16.31
C ALA A 13 -14.97 12.34 -15.21
N ALA A 14 -16.02 13.16 -15.29
CA ALA A 14 -17.15 13.09 -14.37
C ALA A 14 -17.93 11.77 -14.49
N SER A 15 -18.14 11.27 -15.72
CA SER A 15 -18.80 9.98 -15.96
C SER A 15 -17.97 8.80 -15.41
N ALA A 16 -16.65 8.81 -15.63
CA ALA A 16 -15.74 7.81 -15.07
C ALA A 16 -15.74 7.83 -13.54
N ALA A 17 -15.67 9.03 -12.93
CA ALA A 17 -15.73 9.17 -11.47
C ALA A 17 -17.06 8.66 -10.89
N ALA A 18 -18.18 8.91 -11.56
CA ALA A 18 -19.50 8.42 -11.14
C ALA A 18 -19.58 6.88 -11.21
N ALA A 19 -19.02 6.25 -12.25
CA ALA A 19 -18.97 4.80 -12.38
C ALA A 19 -18.15 4.16 -11.25
N VAL A 20 -16.98 4.74 -10.92
CA VAL A 20 -16.13 4.27 -9.81
C VAL A 20 -16.85 4.42 -8.47
N ALA A 21 -17.48 5.57 -8.21
CA ALA A 21 -18.24 5.79 -6.98
C ALA A 21 -19.38 4.78 -6.82
N ALA A 22 -20.12 4.49 -7.91
CA ALA A 22 -21.19 3.50 -7.90
C ALA A 22 -20.67 2.07 -7.63
N SER A 23 -19.51 1.71 -8.18
CA SER A 23 -18.87 0.43 -7.89
C SER A 23 -18.48 0.33 -6.42
N LEU A 24 -17.89 1.38 -5.86
CA LEU A 24 -17.42 1.41 -4.47
C LEU A 24 -18.58 1.36 -3.47
N SER A 25 -19.70 2.03 -3.78
CA SER A 25 -20.93 1.92 -2.98
C SER A 25 -21.51 0.52 -2.99
N ARG A 26 -21.41 -0.21 -4.10
CA ARG A 26 -21.89 -1.59 -4.22
C ARG A 26 -21.00 -2.60 -3.50
N SER A 27 -19.69 -2.33 -3.43
CA SER A 27 -18.73 -3.12 -2.67
C SER A 27 -18.70 -2.80 -1.17
N ARG A 28 -19.50 -1.83 -0.70
CA ARG A 28 -19.54 -1.47 0.71
C ARG A 28 -20.23 -2.61 1.50
N PRO A 29 -19.53 -3.26 2.44
CA PRO A 29 -20.15 -4.26 3.29
C PRO A 29 -21.26 -3.61 4.14
N ALA A 30 -22.34 -4.34 4.37
CA ALA A 30 -23.41 -3.89 5.24
C ALA A 30 -22.86 -3.61 6.66
N PRO A 31 -23.36 -2.58 7.36
CA PRO A 31 -23.02 -2.40 8.76
C PRO A 31 -23.44 -3.65 9.54
N ALA A 32 -22.50 -4.23 10.29
CA ALA A 32 -22.81 -5.35 11.17
C ALA A 32 -23.85 -4.92 12.22
N PRO A 33 -24.80 -5.79 12.60
CA PRO A 33 -25.72 -5.49 13.69
C PRO A 33 -24.92 -5.20 14.96
N SER A 34 -25.20 -4.06 15.58
CA SER A 34 -24.66 -3.65 16.87
C SER A 34 -25.31 -4.45 18.01
N GLY A 35 -25.01 -5.75 18.07
CA GLY A 35 -25.29 -6.58 19.23
C GLY A 35 -24.17 -6.47 20.28
N PRO A 36 -24.46 -6.75 21.56
CA PRO A 36 -23.40 -6.90 22.55
C PRO A 36 -22.42 -8.00 22.10
N PRO A 37 -21.10 -7.81 22.29
CA PRO A 37 -20.13 -8.84 21.96
C PRO A 37 -20.41 -10.12 22.76
N PRO A 38 -20.13 -11.31 22.20
CA PRO A 38 -20.21 -12.54 22.97
C PRO A 38 -19.28 -12.47 24.19
N PRO A 39 -19.60 -13.18 25.30
CA PRO A 39 -18.70 -13.31 26.44
C PRO A 39 -17.31 -13.77 25.98
N TYR A 40 -16.28 -13.05 26.39
CA TYR A 40 -14.90 -13.38 26.07
C TYR A 40 -14.48 -14.62 26.88
N GLU A 41 -14.17 -15.71 26.19
CA GLU A 41 -13.53 -16.88 26.79
C GLU A 41 -12.01 -16.73 26.64
N PRO A 42 -11.24 -16.75 27.74
CA PRO A 42 -9.79 -16.63 27.65
C PRO A 42 -9.21 -17.86 26.93
N PRO A 43 -8.23 -17.68 26.03
CA PRO A 43 -7.53 -18.81 25.43
C PRO A 43 -6.80 -19.64 26.51
N PRO A 44 -6.60 -20.95 26.30
CA PRO A 44 -5.81 -21.77 27.20
C PRO A 44 -4.41 -21.17 27.37
N ALA A 45 -3.88 -21.23 28.59
CA ALA A 45 -2.53 -20.78 28.90
C ALA A 45 -1.52 -21.55 28.04
N TYR A 46 -0.71 -20.81 27.29
CA TYR A 46 0.40 -21.38 26.53
C TYR A 46 1.50 -21.83 27.51
N SER A 47 1.77 -23.13 27.58
CA SER A 47 2.99 -23.63 28.20
C SER A 47 4.16 -23.28 27.28
N ALA A 48 4.95 -22.28 27.64
CA ALA A 48 6.17 -21.93 26.93
C ALA A 48 7.23 -23.01 27.19
N THR A 49 7.41 -23.95 26.26
CA THR A 49 8.68 -24.67 26.12
C THR A 49 9.72 -23.65 25.68
N ALA A 50 10.71 -23.39 26.54
CA ALA A 50 11.79 -22.45 26.26
C ALA A 50 12.57 -22.87 24.98
N PRO A 51 12.58 -22.07 23.91
CA PRO A 51 13.51 -22.27 22.81
C PRO A 51 14.91 -21.88 23.30
N GLY A 52 15.91 -22.71 22.96
CA GLY A 52 17.31 -22.44 23.27
C GLY A 52 17.77 -21.05 22.79
N ALA A 53 18.77 -20.50 23.48
CA ALA A 53 19.25 -19.14 23.26
C ALA A 53 19.64 -18.87 21.79
N PRO A 54 19.27 -17.71 21.21
CA PRO A 54 19.68 -17.35 19.86
C PRO A 54 21.19 -17.06 19.80
N PRO A 55 21.85 -17.31 18.66
CA PRO A 55 23.26 -16.93 18.49
C PRO A 55 23.46 -15.41 18.60
N PRO A 56 24.65 -14.96 19.03
CA PRO A 56 24.94 -13.53 19.19
C PRO A 56 24.85 -12.80 17.84
N TYR A 57 24.08 -11.70 17.84
CA TYR A 57 23.91 -10.82 16.69
C TYR A 57 25.18 -10.02 16.44
N THR A 58 25.81 -10.19 15.28
CA THR A 58 26.80 -9.25 14.76
C THR A 58 26.07 -8.22 13.89
N PRO A 59 26.17 -6.90 14.17
CA PRO A 59 25.67 -5.90 13.25
C PRO A 59 26.55 -5.93 11.99
N GLY A 60 26.05 -6.59 10.95
CA GLY A 60 26.60 -6.48 9.60
C GLY A 60 26.64 -5.01 9.21
N GLY A 61 27.81 -4.58 8.74
CA GLY A 61 28.14 -3.19 8.46
C GLY A 61 27.03 -2.45 7.72
N SER A 62 26.69 -1.30 8.28
CA SER A 62 25.75 -0.31 7.78
C SER A 62 26.05 0.03 6.32
N GLY A 63 25.33 -0.60 5.39
CA GLY A 63 25.12 -0.04 4.06
C GLY A 63 24.28 1.23 4.23
N SER A 64 24.95 2.36 4.41
CA SER A 64 24.33 3.68 4.37
C SER A 64 23.59 3.80 3.04
N PRO A 65 22.27 4.10 3.00
CA PRO A 65 21.65 4.47 1.75
C PRO A 65 22.26 5.81 1.34
N SER A 66 23.09 5.79 0.30
CA SER A 66 23.65 7.01 -0.29
C SER A 66 22.52 8.01 -0.51
N ALA A 67 22.58 9.11 0.22
CA ALA A 67 21.81 10.30 -0.08
C ALA A 67 22.28 10.78 -1.45
N GLY A 68 21.41 10.66 -2.46
CA GLY A 68 21.66 11.20 -3.80
C GLY A 68 21.87 10.17 -4.91
N GLU A 69 21.54 8.88 -4.71
CA GLU A 69 21.41 8.00 -5.86
C GLU A 69 20.20 8.46 -6.69
N ASP A 70 20.46 8.99 -7.88
CA ASP A 70 19.41 9.27 -8.86
C ASP A 70 18.53 8.00 -9.01
N PRO A 71 17.20 8.15 -9.15
CA PRO A 71 16.34 7.01 -9.37
C PRO A 71 16.91 6.22 -10.57
N PRO A 72 16.98 4.88 -10.48
CA PRO A 72 17.61 4.09 -11.52
C PRO A 72 17.00 4.46 -12.87
N ALA A 73 17.86 4.86 -13.80
CA ALA A 73 17.43 5.23 -15.14
C ALA A 73 16.61 4.08 -15.73
N TYR A 74 15.53 4.42 -16.44
CA TYR A 74 14.71 3.42 -17.11
C TYR A 74 15.60 2.58 -18.03
N ARG A 75 15.68 1.28 -17.73
CA ARG A 75 16.34 0.30 -18.57
C ARG A 75 15.27 -0.41 -19.38
N ALA A 76 15.35 -0.28 -20.70
CA ALA A 76 14.47 -1.03 -21.59
C ALA A 76 14.57 -2.53 -21.27
N VAL A 77 13.41 -3.19 -21.25
CA VAL A 77 13.33 -4.63 -21.12
C VAL A 77 13.96 -5.24 -22.38
N ALA A 78 14.81 -6.26 -22.23
CA ALA A 78 15.44 -6.93 -23.37
C ALA A 78 14.39 -7.49 -24.34
N GLU A 79 14.71 -7.57 -25.63
CA GLU A 79 13.88 -8.33 -26.59
C GLU A 79 13.71 -9.77 -26.08
N GLY A 80 12.46 -10.22 -25.95
CA GLY A 80 12.10 -11.49 -25.31
C GLY A 80 11.83 -11.42 -23.80
N GLY A 81 11.79 -10.21 -23.21
CA GLY A 81 11.27 -10.03 -21.86
C GLY A 81 9.74 -10.20 -21.76
N MET A 82 9.23 -10.18 -20.53
CA MET A 82 7.81 -10.38 -20.22
C MET A 82 6.91 -9.44 -21.06
N ASP A 83 6.07 -10.01 -21.93
CA ASP A 83 5.00 -9.28 -22.60
C ASP A 83 3.81 -9.14 -21.62
N PRO A 84 3.41 -7.91 -21.23
CA PRO A 84 2.27 -7.70 -20.34
C PRO A 84 0.95 -8.24 -20.89
N ARG A 85 0.82 -8.35 -22.22
CA ARG A 85 -0.41 -8.80 -22.87
C ARG A 85 -0.56 -10.31 -22.88
N GLU A 86 0.52 -11.05 -22.63
CA GLU A 86 0.56 -12.51 -22.66
C GLU A 86 0.58 -13.14 -21.26
N LEU A 87 0.34 -12.34 -20.21
CA LEU A 87 0.32 -12.84 -18.83
C LEU A 87 -0.88 -13.73 -18.59
N THR A 88 -0.63 -14.87 -17.95
CA THR A 88 -1.71 -15.72 -17.41
C THR A 88 -2.36 -15.02 -16.22
N ASP A 89 -3.64 -15.32 -15.95
CA ASP A 89 -4.39 -14.72 -14.83
C ASP A 89 -3.66 -14.92 -13.49
N PHE A 90 -3.09 -16.09 -13.27
CA PHE A 90 -2.30 -16.38 -12.06
C PHE A 90 -1.04 -15.49 -11.96
N GLN A 91 -0.32 -15.28 -13.06
CA GLN A 91 0.86 -14.40 -13.06
C GLN A 91 0.48 -12.94 -12.84
N LEU A 92 -0.67 -12.51 -13.38
CA LEU A 92 -1.22 -11.19 -13.15
C LEU A 92 -1.59 -11.03 -11.67
N ASP A 93 -2.28 -12.00 -11.07
CA ASP A 93 -2.67 -11.98 -9.66
C ASP A 93 -1.45 -11.93 -8.74
N GLU A 94 -0.44 -12.76 -8.98
CA GLU A 94 0.81 -12.75 -8.22
C GLU A 94 1.56 -11.42 -8.35
N LEU A 95 1.60 -10.86 -9.57
CA LEU A 95 2.23 -9.57 -9.80
C LEU A 95 1.49 -8.45 -9.05
N VAL A 96 0.16 -8.41 -9.16
CA VAL A 96 -0.68 -7.43 -8.49
C VAL A 96 -0.53 -7.56 -6.97
N HIS A 97 -0.56 -8.79 -6.43
CA HIS A 97 -0.36 -9.04 -5.01
C HIS A 97 0.99 -8.51 -4.53
N ARG A 98 2.07 -8.78 -5.28
CA ARG A 98 3.42 -8.29 -4.96
C ARG A 98 3.51 -6.77 -5.03
N ILE A 99 2.91 -6.13 -6.03
CA ILE A 99 2.92 -4.68 -6.19
C ILE A 99 2.15 -4.00 -5.05
N ILE A 100 0.92 -4.45 -4.78
CA ILE A 100 0.10 -3.89 -3.70
C ILE A 100 0.82 -4.00 -2.36
N GLY A 101 1.41 -5.15 -2.04
CA GLY A 101 2.16 -5.33 -0.80
C GLY A 101 3.32 -4.33 -0.66
N ARG A 102 4.07 -4.11 -1.74
CA ARG A 102 5.20 -3.16 -1.74
C ARG A 102 4.74 -1.70 -1.65
N VAL A 103 3.78 -1.29 -2.49
CA VAL A 103 3.30 0.09 -2.56
C VAL A 103 2.62 0.48 -1.25
N THR A 104 1.77 -0.37 -0.69
CA THR A 104 1.08 -0.07 0.57
C THR A 104 2.06 0.08 1.74
N ARG A 105 3.16 -0.70 1.76
CA ARG A 105 4.21 -0.53 2.76
C ARG A 105 4.89 0.83 2.66
N LEU A 106 5.24 1.26 1.44
CA LEU A 106 5.85 2.58 1.19
C LEU A 106 4.91 3.72 1.61
N VAL A 107 3.64 3.64 1.21
CA VAL A 107 2.64 4.65 1.60
C VAL A 107 2.46 4.69 3.12
N ARG A 108 2.42 3.54 3.80
CA ARG A 108 2.33 3.51 5.27
C ARG A 108 3.54 4.17 5.94
N THR A 109 4.74 3.96 5.41
CA THR A 109 5.95 4.59 5.98
C THR A 109 5.93 6.09 5.75
N GLU A 110 5.61 6.56 4.54
CA GLU A 110 5.51 7.99 4.25
C GLU A 110 4.47 8.67 5.14
N LEU A 111 3.29 8.08 5.30
CA LEU A 111 2.25 8.64 6.17
C LEU A 111 2.61 8.61 7.66
N ARG A 112 3.39 7.63 8.12
CA ARG A 112 3.91 7.61 9.50
C ARG A 112 4.89 8.78 9.72
N MET A 113 5.84 8.94 8.81
CA MET A 113 6.82 10.03 8.85
C MET A 113 6.14 11.39 8.75
N ASP A 114 5.10 11.50 7.91
CA ASP A 114 4.34 12.74 7.75
C ASP A 114 3.57 13.09 9.03
N ARG A 115 2.97 12.12 9.71
CA ARG A 115 2.32 12.32 11.02
C ARG A 115 3.31 12.77 12.10
N GLU A 116 4.49 12.17 12.17
CA GLU A 116 5.53 12.58 13.12
C GLU A 116 5.99 14.02 12.85
N ARG A 117 6.12 14.38 11.56
CA ARG A 117 6.51 15.72 11.12
C ARG A 117 5.45 16.76 11.41
N ILE A 118 4.20 16.51 11.04
CA ILE A 118 3.05 17.39 11.32
C ILE A 118 2.85 17.53 12.84
N GLY A 119 3.03 16.45 13.60
CA GLY A 119 2.95 16.46 15.07
C GLY A 119 4.01 17.35 15.71
N ARG A 120 5.27 17.26 15.26
CA ARG A 120 6.35 18.18 15.69
C ARG A 120 6.11 19.62 15.24
N LEU A 121 5.65 19.83 14.01
CA LEU A 121 5.37 21.16 13.48
C LEU A 121 4.22 21.86 14.21
N ARG A 122 3.35 21.09 14.87
CA ARG A 122 2.21 21.58 15.66
C ARG A 122 2.47 21.56 17.17
N ASP A 123 3.64 21.14 17.64
CA ASP A 123 3.98 21.18 19.06
C ASP A 123 4.54 22.57 19.42
N PRO A 124 3.82 23.38 20.21
CA PRO A 124 4.26 24.73 20.59
C PRO A 124 5.36 24.72 21.66
N ARG A 125 5.88 23.55 22.06
CA ARG A 125 6.96 23.41 23.06
C ARG A 125 8.37 23.32 22.44
N GLY A 126 8.48 23.43 21.12
CA GLY A 126 9.75 23.58 20.40
C GLY A 126 10.22 25.02 20.31
#